data_AF-A0A7C7D8Z6-F1
#
_entry.id   AF-A0A7C7D8Z6-F1
#
_cell.length_a   1.000
_cell.length_b   1.000
_cell.length_c   1.000
_cell.angle_alpha   90.00
_cell.angle_beta   90.00
_cell.angle_gamma   90.00
#
_symmetry.space_group_name_H-M   'P 1'
#
loop_
_entity.id
_entity.type
_entity.pdbx_description
1 polymer ?
#
loop_
_entity_poly.entity_id
_entity_poly.type
_entity_poly.pdbx_seq_one_letter_code
_entity_poly.pdbx_strand_id
1 'polypeptide(L)'
;MYIYRKRFFYPIHVEGPDPVLAKELLEHYGGKDGELTQAVQYLNHQVNIDNRFLRELLGLIMAEELAHLETLSAMIIKLGGEVNRLSDHKNSPWSLSYVNQYSEPDKLLRANAALEKRARLLYEKHASMTQDPGVKRLLTFLARREGIHQRLLYQSYKVLTEGGTSEQYMEIIYEYKMSLQVLE
;
A
#
# COMPACT_ATOMS: atom_id res chain seq x y z
N MET A 1 -11.39 -2.82 -15.67
CA MET A 1 -11.79 -1.41 -15.91
C MET A 1 -11.42 -0.62 -14.67
N TYR A 2 -10.70 0.49 -14.79
CA TYR A 2 -10.41 1.39 -13.67
C TYR A 2 -11.38 2.57 -13.71
N ILE A 3 -11.80 3.06 -12.55
CA ILE A 3 -12.65 4.25 -12.42
C ILE A 3 -11.89 5.27 -11.59
N TYR A 4 -11.63 6.44 -12.16
CA TYR A 4 -11.05 7.55 -11.43
C TYR A 4 -12.14 8.38 -10.75
N ARG A 5 -11.87 8.77 -9.50
CA ARG A 5 -12.70 9.71 -8.73
C ARG A 5 -11.79 10.79 -8.17
N LYS A 6 -12.19 12.07 -8.32
CA LYS A 6 -11.40 13.23 -7.86
C LYS A 6 -11.22 13.30 -6.33
N ARG A 7 -12.09 12.63 -5.56
CA ARG A 7 -12.02 12.62 -4.10
C ARG A 7 -10.85 11.73 -3.67
N PHE A 8 -9.94 12.27 -2.87
CA PHE A 8 -8.87 11.49 -2.24
C PHE A 8 -9.43 10.38 -1.35
N PHE A 9 -8.66 9.31 -1.23
CA PHE A 9 -8.97 8.17 -0.38
C PHE A 9 -9.12 8.56 1.09
N TYR A 10 -8.28 9.48 1.56
CA TYR A 10 -8.34 10.04 2.91
C TYR A 10 -8.14 11.57 2.89
N PRO A 11 -8.81 12.35 3.78
CA PRO A 11 -8.62 13.80 3.84
C PRO A 11 -7.17 14.21 4.13
N ILE A 12 -6.60 15.08 3.29
CA ILE A 12 -5.22 15.54 3.42
C ILE A 12 -5.20 16.92 4.09
N HIS A 13 -4.68 16.98 5.31
CA HIS A 13 -4.49 18.21 6.07
C HIS A 13 -3.01 18.37 6.43
N VAL A 14 -2.48 19.56 6.13
CA VAL A 14 -1.10 19.97 6.41
C VAL A 14 -1.18 21.41 6.93
N GLU A 15 -0.67 21.66 8.13
CA GLU A 15 -0.69 22.97 8.81
C GLU A 15 0.36 23.91 8.21
N GLY A 16 1.51 23.38 7.79
CA GLY A 16 2.59 24.16 7.20
C GLY A 16 3.59 23.32 6.40
N PRO A 17 4.44 23.96 5.59
CA PRO A 17 5.46 23.26 4.82
C PRO A 17 6.52 22.62 5.72
N ASP A 18 6.95 21.41 5.34
CA ASP A 18 8.06 20.68 5.95
C ASP A 18 8.83 19.95 4.82
N PRO A 19 9.74 20.66 4.12
CA PRO A 19 10.44 20.10 2.97
C PRO A 19 11.40 18.96 3.34
N VAL A 20 11.83 18.89 4.61
CA VAL A 20 12.66 17.78 5.10
C VAL A 20 11.83 16.51 5.15
N LEU A 21 10.66 16.56 5.79
CA LEU A 21 9.75 15.42 5.79
C LEU A 21 9.24 15.09 4.38
N ALA A 22 8.92 16.10 3.56
CA ALA A 22 8.48 15.89 2.19
C ALA A 22 9.49 15.05 1.39
N LYS A 23 10.78 15.32 1.57
CA LYS A 23 11.86 14.54 0.95
C LYS A 23 11.91 13.10 1.47
N GLU A 24 11.83 12.89 2.78
CA GLU A 24 11.83 11.53 3.37
C GLU A 24 10.62 10.70 2.90
N LEU A 25 9.47 11.34 2.71
CA LEU A 25 8.24 10.70 2.24
C LEU A 25 8.31 10.23 0.78
N LEU A 26 9.29 10.68 -0.01
CA LEU A 26 9.54 10.10 -1.34
C LEU A 26 9.91 8.61 -1.27
N GLU A 27 10.41 8.12 -0.14
CA GLU A 27 10.62 6.68 0.08
C GLU A 27 9.29 5.89 -0.03
N HIS A 28 8.18 6.45 0.44
CA HIS A 28 6.86 5.82 0.27
C HIS A 28 6.30 5.96 -1.13
N TYR A 29 6.76 6.95 -1.90
CA TYR A 29 6.28 7.16 -3.26
C TYR A 29 7.02 6.25 -4.26
N GLY A 30 8.33 6.45 -4.44
CA GLY A 30 9.15 5.76 -5.43
C GLY A 30 10.20 4.82 -4.84
N GLY A 31 10.16 4.55 -3.53
CA GLY A 31 11.10 3.63 -2.88
C GLY A 31 10.75 2.16 -3.05
N LYS A 32 11.70 1.30 -2.65
CA LYS A 32 11.58 -0.17 -2.77
C LYS A 32 10.46 -0.77 -1.94
N ASP A 33 10.09 -0.11 -0.85
CA ASP A 33 9.03 -0.51 0.07
C ASP A 33 7.85 0.47 -0.01
N GLY A 34 7.78 1.27 -1.08
CA GLY A 34 6.75 2.28 -1.31
C GLY A 34 5.60 1.83 -2.21
N GLU A 35 4.58 2.67 -2.32
CA GLU A 35 3.27 2.35 -2.90
C GLU A 35 3.32 1.97 -4.37
N LEU A 36 4.21 2.60 -5.14
CA LEU A 36 4.38 2.22 -6.53
C LEU A 36 4.89 0.76 -6.65
N THR A 37 5.80 0.36 -5.77
CA THR A 37 6.28 -1.02 -5.74
C THR A 37 5.16 -1.98 -5.34
N GLN A 38 4.37 -1.64 -4.32
CA GLN A 38 3.24 -2.47 -3.86
C GLN A 38 2.21 -2.65 -4.98
N ALA A 39 1.73 -1.55 -5.57
CA ALA A 39 0.74 -1.56 -6.65
C ALA A 39 1.20 -2.41 -7.84
N VAL A 40 2.43 -2.22 -8.32
CA VAL A 40 2.99 -2.98 -9.45
C VAL A 40 3.19 -4.45 -9.08
N GLN A 41 3.65 -4.74 -7.87
CA GLN A 41 3.84 -6.12 -7.42
C GLN A 41 2.50 -6.87 -7.33
N TYR A 42 1.46 -6.25 -6.77
CA TYR A 42 0.13 -6.87 -6.76
C TYR A 42 -0.44 -7.07 -8.16
N LEU A 43 -0.27 -6.09 -9.06
CA LEU A 43 -0.68 -6.20 -10.45
C LEU A 43 0.02 -7.36 -11.16
N ASN A 44 1.31 -7.55 -10.92
CA ASN A 44 2.09 -8.65 -11.48
C ASN A 44 1.72 -10.01 -10.87
N HIS A 45 1.51 -10.07 -9.56
CA HIS A 45 1.19 -11.32 -8.88
C HIS A 45 -0.24 -11.81 -9.18
N GLN A 46 -1.23 -10.91 -9.32
CA GLN A 46 -2.62 -11.35 -9.54
C GLN A 46 -2.81 -12.13 -10.85
N VAL A 47 -2.00 -11.88 -11.89
CA VAL A 47 -2.09 -12.62 -13.16
C VAL A 47 -1.55 -14.04 -13.05
N ASN A 48 -0.75 -14.34 -12.04
CA ASN A 48 -0.12 -15.64 -11.80
C ASN A 48 -0.93 -16.54 -10.85
N ILE A 49 -2.13 -16.13 -10.43
CA ILE A 49 -2.94 -16.88 -9.45
C ILE A 49 -4.23 -17.41 -10.08
N ASP A 50 -4.38 -18.73 -10.13
CA ASP A 50 -5.59 -19.38 -10.64
C ASP A 50 -6.80 -19.25 -9.71
N ASN A 51 -6.59 -19.17 -8.40
CA ASN A 51 -7.66 -18.95 -7.44
C ASN A 51 -8.29 -17.56 -7.64
N ARG A 52 -9.54 -17.54 -8.12
CA ARG A 52 -10.28 -16.32 -8.43
C ARG A 52 -10.45 -15.36 -7.24
N PHE A 53 -10.55 -15.87 -6.02
CA PHE A 53 -10.76 -15.05 -4.83
C PHE A 53 -9.46 -14.36 -4.40
N LEU A 54 -8.33 -15.08 -4.45
CA LEU A 54 -7.02 -14.47 -4.25
C LEU A 54 -6.72 -13.41 -5.31
N ARG A 55 -7.06 -13.70 -6.58
CA ARG A 55 -6.95 -12.71 -7.66
C ARG A 55 -7.80 -11.46 -7.40
N GLU A 56 -9.04 -11.63 -6.93
CA GLU A 56 -9.90 -10.51 -6.52
C GLU A 56 -9.28 -9.72 -5.37
N LEU A 57 -8.82 -10.38 -4.30
CA LEU A 57 -8.22 -9.72 -3.15
C LEU A 57 -6.97 -8.90 -3.55
N LEU A 58 -6.05 -9.49 -4.33
CA LEU A 58 -4.86 -8.76 -4.78
C LEU A 58 -5.22 -7.60 -5.71
N GLY A 59 -6.22 -7.75 -6.57
CA GLY A 59 -6.71 -6.67 -7.42
C GLY A 59 -7.35 -5.53 -6.64
N LEU A 60 -8.04 -5.85 -5.54
CA LEU A 60 -8.62 -4.86 -4.62
C LEU A 60 -7.52 -4.07 -3.90
N ILE A 61 -6.56 -4.76 -3.28
CA ILE A 61 -5.43 -4.12 -2.58
C ILE A 61 -4.61 -3.28 -3.56
N MET A 62 -4.28 -3.81 -4.76
CA MET A 62 -3.59 -3.04 -5.80
C MET A 62 -4.25 -1.70 -6.13
N ALA A 63 -5.58 -1.71 -6.28
CA ALA A 63 -6.32 -0.48 -6.57
C ALA A 63 -6.27 0.52 -5.41
N GLU A 64 -6.21 0.01 -4.18
CA GLU A 64 -6.02 0.83 -2.98
C GLU A 64 -4.61 1.43 -2.92
N GLU A 65 -3.55 0.68 -3.25
CA GLU A 65 -2.18 1.21 -3.26
C GLU A 65 -1.99 2.34 -4.27
N LEU A 66 -2.72 2.30 -5.39
CA LEU A 66 -2.74 3.43 -6.33
C LEU A 66 -3.38 4.68 -5.70
N ALA A 67 -4.39 4.50 -4.84
CA ALA A 67 -5.02 5.59 -4.11
C ALA A 67 -4.12 6.11 -2.96
N HIS A 68 -3.35 5.24 -2.31
CA HIS A 68 -2.30 5.63 -1.37
C HIS A 68 -1.21 6.46 -2.07
N LEU A 69 -0.75 6.02 -3.24
CA LEU A 69 0.24 6.72 -4.06
C LEU A 69 -0.23 8.14 -4.44
N GLU A 70 -1.49 8.28 -4.89
CA GLU A 70 -2.08 9.60 -5.18
C GLU A 70 -2.15 10.46 -3.92
N THR A 71 -2.61 9.88 -2.80
CA THR A 71 -2.73 10.58 -1.51
C THR A 71 -1.38 11.08 -1.00
N LEU A 72 -0.34 10.25 -1.06
CA LEU A 72 1.03 10.62 -0.72
C LEU A 72 1.55 11.73 -1.62
N SER A 73 1.34 11.65 -2.93
CA SER A 73 1.84 12.65 -3.86
C SER A 73 1.31 14.04 -3.52
N ALA A 74 0.03 14.14 -3.18
CA ALA A 74 -0.61 15.39 -2.77
C ALA A 74 -0.11 15.88 -1.40
N MET A 75 0.15 14.97 -0.45
CA MET A 75 0.75 15.33 0.84
C MET A 75 2.19 15.86 0.67
N ILE A 76 3.03 15.20 -0.12
CA ILE A 76 4.42 15.63 -0.39
C ILE A 76 4.42 17.03 -1.02
N ILE A 77 3.56 17.29 -2.01
CA ILE A 77 3.43 18.62 -2.62
C ILE A 77 3.02 19.68 -1.58
N LYS A 78 2.05 19.36 -0.70
CA LYS A 78 1.60 20.30 0.35
C LYS A 78 2.69 20.61 1.39
N LEU A 79 3.57 19.65 1.66
CA LEU A 79 4.72 19.84 2.55
C LEU A 79 5.86 20.61 1.87
N GLY A 80 5.74 20.95 0.58
CA GLY A 80 6.75 21.69 -0.18
C GLY A 80 7.79 20.81 -0.89
N GLY A 81 7.50 19.52 -1.07
CA GLY A 81 8.31 18.61 -1.89
C GLY A 81 7.87 18.54 -3.36
N GLU A 82 8.67 17.86 -4.18
CA GLU A 82 8.39 17.62 -5.59
C GLU A 82 8.25 16.12 -5.87
N VAL A 83 7.22 15.75 -6.63
CA VAL A 83 6.93 14.35 -7.05
C VAL A 83 6.99 14.17 -8.57
N ASN A 84 7.72 15.06 -9.25
CA ASN A 84 7.89 15.07 -10.71
C ASN A 84 8.74 13.91 -11.25
N ARG A 85 9.27 13.05 -10.35
CA ARG A 85 10.06 11.87 -10.66
C ARG A 85 9.57 10.72 -9.79
N LEU A 86 9.48 9.53 -10.38
CA LEU A 86 9.26 8.29 -9.65
C LEU A 86 10.60 7.86 -9.04
N SER A 87 10.94 8.40 -7.88
CA SER A 87 12.21 8.15 -7.19
C SER A 87 12.05 8.13 -5.67
N ASP A 88 13.02 7.51 -5.00
CA ASP A 88 13.12 7.51 -3.54
C ASP A 88 13.65 8.85 -2.97
N HIS A 89 13.76 8.94 -1.64
CA HIS A 89 14.29 10.13 -0.94
C HIS A 89 15.76 10.46 -1.26
N LYS A 90 16.50 9.53 -1.87
CA LYS A 90 17.89 9.70 -2.34
C LYS A 90 17.96 10.08 -3.82
N ASN A 91 16.82 10.30 -4.47
CA ASN A 91 16.67 10.53 -5.91
C ASN A 91 17.07 9.32 -6.77
N SER A 92 17.05 8.11 -6.21
CA SER A 92 17.24 6.88 -6.99
C SER A 92 15.95 6.61 -7.77
N PRO A 93 15.99 6.49 -9.11
CA PRO A 93 14.80 6.17 -9.89
C PRO A 93 14.19 4.83 -9.46
N TRP A 94 12.87 4.78 -9.39
CA TRP A 94 12.14 3.54 -9.17
C TRP A 94 12.51 2.51 -10.24
N SER A 95 12.65 1.25 -9.84
CA SER A 95 13.18 0.19 -10.68
C SER A 95 12.34 -1.07 -10.57
N LEU A 96 12.18 -1.78 -11.69
CA LEU A 96 11.59 -3.12 -11.72
C LEU A 96 12.29 -4.10 -10.75
N SER A 97 13.55 -3.85 -10.39
CA SER A 97 14.29 -4.66 -9.41
C SER A 97 13.67 -4.67 -8.01
N TYR A 98 12.76 -3.74 -7.70
CA TYR A 98 12.03 -3.71 -6.43
C TYR A 98 10.85 -4.69 -6.41
N VAL A 99 10.38 -5.13 -7.58
CA VAL A 99 9.20 -5.97 -7.72
C VAL A 99 9.59 -7.44 -7.72
N ASN A 100 9.03 -8.20 -6.78
CA ASN A 100 9.18 -9.65 -6.79
C ASN A 100 8.42 -10.28 -7.99
N GLN A 101 9.00 -11.32 -8.58
CA GLN A 101 8.49 -12.00 -9.78
C GLN A 101 7.98 -13.42 -9.49
N TYR A 102 7.71 -13.77 -8.22
CA TYR A 102 7.18 -15.10 -7.88
C TYR A 102 5.86 -15.39 -8.60
N SER A 103 5.74 -16.62 -9.06
CA SER A 103 4.51 -17.14 -9.67
C SER A 103 3.82 -18.16 -8.77
N GLU A 104 4.53 -18.74 -7.80
CA GLU A 104 3.97 -19.69 -6.86
C GLU A 104 3.11 -18.96 -5.81
N PRO A 105 1.81 -19.33 -5.66
CA PRO A 105 0.88 -18.61 -4.77
C PRO A 105 1.34 -18.47 -3.31
N ASP A 106 2.02 -19.47 -2.76
CA ASP A 106 2.52 -19.44 -1.39
C ASP A 106 3.73 -18.48 -1.22
N LYS A 107 4.61 -18.40 -2.23
CA LYS A 107 5.76 -17.49 -2.22
C LYS A 107 5.32 -16.05 -2.42
N LEU A 108 4.44 -15.77 -3.39
CA LEU A 108 3.97 -14.41 -3.63
C LEU A 108 3.16 -13.86 -2.46
N LEU A 109 2.32 -14.68 -1.78
CA LEU A 109 1.52 -14.20 -0.64
C LEU A 109 2.44 -13.79 0.52
N ARG A 110 3.48 -14.58 0.78
CA ARG A 110 4.50 -14.23 1.79
C ARG A 110 5.32 -13.01 1.39
N ALA A 111 5.67 -12.87 0.11
CA ALA A 111 6.41 -11.71 -0.39
C ALA A 111 5.59 -10.42 -0.25
N ASN A 112 4.31 -10.44 -0.62
CA ASN A 112 3.39 -9.31 -0.43
C ASN A 112 3.24 -8.99 1.07
N ALA A 113 2.94 -9.97 1.93
CA ALA A 113 2.79 -9.72 3.37
C ALA A 113 4.08 -9.16 4.01
N ALA A 114 5.24 -9.58 3.53
CA ALA A 114 6.52 -9.05 4.00
C ALA A 114 6.75 -7.61 3.51
N LEU A 115 6.31 -7.25 2.31
CA LEU A 115 6.37 -5.89 1.76
C LEU A 115 5.47 -4.95 2.58
N GLU A 116 4.21 -5.33 2.81
CA GLU A 116 3.25 -4.61 3.65
C GLU A 116 3.80 -4.33 5.06
N LYS A 117 4.42 -5.35 5.68
CA LYS A 117 5.04 -5.17 6.99
C LYS A 117 6.14 -4.12 6.97
N ARG A 118 6.95 -4.05 5.92
CA ARG A 118 8.04 -3.06 5.79
C ARG A 118 7.47 -1.67 5.53
N ALA A 119 6.48 -1.54 4.65
CA ALA A 119 5.77 -0.30 4.38
C ALA A 119 5.14 0.26 5.66
N ARG A 120 4.42 -0.58 6.43
CA ARG A 120 3.85 -0.22 7.73
C ARG A 120 4.89 0.36 8.70
N LEU A 121 6.00 -0.35 8.89
CA LEU A 121 7.04 0.08 9.83
C LEU A 121 7.68 1.39 9.37
N LEU A 122 7.82 1.59 8.06
CA LEU A 122 8.31 2.86 7.50
C LEU A 122 7.33 4.00 7.77
N TYR A 123 6.02 3.75 7.64
CA TYR A 123 4.99 4.76 7.93
C TYR A 123 4.98 5.14 9.40
N GLU A 124 5.05 4.15 10.30
CA GLU A 124 5.14 4.36 11.75
C GLU A 124 6.38 5.19 12.10
N LYS A 125 7.52 4.90 11.48
CA LYS A 125 8.75 5.68 11.64
C LYS A 125 8.55 7.12 11.21
N HIS A 126 8.06 7.38 10.00
CA HIS A 126 7.91 8.76 9.51
C HIS A 126 6.78 9.54 10.20
N ALA A 127 5.73 8.87 10.68
CA ALA A 127 4.72 9.48 11.53
C ALA A 127 5.32 10.02 12.84
N SER A 128 6.38 9.39 13.36
CA SER A 128 7.08 9.86 14.55
C SER A 128 7.96 11.10 14.32
N MET A 129 8.27 11.42 13.06
CA MET A 129 9.17 12.53 12.69
C MET A 129 8.48 13.90 12.60
N THR A 130 7.15 13.94 12.63
CA THR A 130 6.37 15.18 12.50
C THR A 130 5.58 15.50 13.76
N GLN A 131 5.35 16.80 14.00
CA GLN A 131 4.38 17.28 14.99
C GLN A 131 3.09 17.80 14.35
N ASP A 132 3.03 17.89 13.01
CA ASP A 132 1.80 18.25 12.31
C ASP A 132 0.74 17.16 12.55
N PRO A 133 -0.38 17.49 13.19
CA PRO A 133 -1.39 16.51 13.57
C PRO A 133 -2.14 15.96 12.36
N GLY A 134 -2.27 16.73 11.27
CA GLY A 134 -2.87 16.28 10.01
C GLY A 134 -2.01 15.24 9.30
N VAL A 135 -0.71 15.54 9.16
CA VAL A 135 0.27 14.62 8.56
C VAL A 135 0.41 13.34 9.40
N LYS A 136 0.54 13.48 10.73
CA LYS A 136 0.63 12.33 11.64
C LYS A 136 -0.59 11.42 11.54
N ARG A 137 -1.80 11.99 11.46
CA ARG A 137 -3.04 11.20 11.27
C ARG A 137 -3.03 10.46 9.95
N LEU A 138 -2.64 11.11 8.85
CA LEU A 138 -2.60 10.47 7.53
C LEU A 138 -1.56 9.34 7.47
N LEU A 139 -0.34 9.55 7.97
CA LEU A 139 0.69 8.50 8.00
C LEU A 139 0.28 7.32 8.91
N THR A 140 -0.35 7.61 10.05
CA THR A 140 -0.88 6.57 10.94
C THR A 140 -2.04 5.81 10.30
N PHE A 141 -2.87 6.51 9.51
CA PHE A 141 -3.94 5.89 8.74
C PHE A 141 -3.37 4.92 7.69
N LEU A 142 -2.40 5.35 6.88
CA LEU A 142 -1.75 4.50 5.89
C LEU A 142 -1.09 3.29 6.56
N ALA A 143 -0.34 3.47 7.65
CA ALA A 143 0.23 2.36 8.43
C ALA A 143 -0.82 1.31 8.86
N ARG A 144 -2.03 1.74 9.23
CA ARG A 144 -3.11 0.83 9.61
C ARG A 144 -3.66 0.05 8.41
N ARG A 145 -3.72 0.67 7.23
CA ARG A 145 -4.11 0.00 5.98
C ARG A 145 -3.11 -1.11 5.64
N GLU A 146 -1.81 -0.83 5.72
CA GLU A 146 -0.77 -1.85 5.51
C GLU A 146 -0.88 -3.00 6.50
N GLY A 147 -1.23 -2.70 7.76
CA GLY A 147 -1.47 -3.71 8.78
C GLY A 147 -2.66 -4.62 8.46
N ILE A 148 -3.71 -4.08 7.82
CA ILE A 148 -4.86 -4.84 7.35
C ILE A 148 -4.45 -5.71 6.16
N HIS A 149 -3.78 -5.16 5.16
CA HIS A 149 -3.30 -5.90 3.99
C HIS A 149 -2.39 -7.06 4.41
N GLN A 150 -1.40 -6.78 5.27
CA GLN A 150 -0.51 -7.78 5.85
C GLN A 150 -1.30 -8.94 6.48
N ARG A 151 -2.32 -8.63 7.29
CA ARG A 151 -3.13 -9.64 7.98
C ARG A 151 -3.93 -10.50 6.99
N LEU A 152 -4.60 -9.87 6.03
CA LEU A 152 -5.43 -10.56 5.03
C LEU A 152 -4.60 -11.47 4.13
N LEU A 153 -3.38 -11.06 3.78
CA LEU A 153 -2.43 -11.88 3.03
C LEU A 153 -1.94 -13.08 3.83
N TYR A 154 -1.71 -12.90 5.15
CA TYR A 154 -1.33 -14.00 6.03
C TYR A 154 -2.48 -14.99 6.26
N GLN A 155 -3.71 -14.51 6.42
CA GLN A 155 -4.91 -15.37 6.45
C GLN A 155 -5.06 -16.13 5.13
N SER A 156 -4.92 -15.45 4.00
CA SER A 156 -4.96 -16.04 2.66
C SER A 156 -3.90 -17.13 2.48
N TYR A 157 -2.68 -16.89 2.97
CA TYR A 157 -1.61 -17.88 2.97
C TYR A 157 -1.99 -19.13 3.75
N LYS A 158 -2.56 -18.98 4.95
CA LYS A 158 -3.01 -20.12 5.77
C LYS A 158 -4.09 -20.94 5.06
N VAL A 159 -5.15 -20.27 4.60
CA VAL A 159 -6.25 -20.89 3.85
C VAL A 159 -5.71 -21.65 2.65
N LEU A 160 -4.77 -21.06 1.89
CA LEU A 160 -4.13 -21.73 0.76
C LEU A 160 -3.36 -22.99 1.17
N THR A 161 -2.51 -22.89 2.20
CA THR A 161 -1.65 -24.03 2.61
C THR A 161 -2.41 -25.15 3.30
N GLU A 162 -3.59 -24.86 3.85
CA GLU A 162 -4.45 -25.83 4.55
C GLU A 162 -5.53 -26.43 3.63
N GLY A 163 -5.53 -26.08 2.33
CA GLY A 163 -6.52 -26.57 1.37
C GLY A 163 -7.93 -26.02 1.61
N GLY A 164 -8.02 -24.78 2.11
CA GLY A 164 -9.26 -24.15 2.53
C GLY A 164 -10.26 -23.87 1.41
N THR A 165 -11.48 -23.53 1.81
CA THR A 165 -12.65 -23.46 0.93
C THR A 165 -12.88 -22.07 0.35
N SER A 166 -13.76 -21.98 -0.66
CA SER A 166 -14.19 -20.72 -1.25
C SER A 166 -14.80 -19.77 -0.21
N GLU A 167 -15.54 -20.28 0.77
CA GLU A 167 -16.18 -19.52 1.83
C GLU A 167 -15.17 -18.78 2.69
N GLN A 168 -14.05 -19.43 3.03
CA GLN A 168 -12.98 -18.80 3.82
C GLN A 168 -12.32 -17.65 3.05
N TYR A 169 -12.13 -17.79 1.73
CA TYR A 169 -11.62 -16.67 0.92
C TYR A 169 -12.64 -15.53 0.78
N MET A 170 -13.92 -15.85 0.65
CA MET A 170 -14.99 -14.84 0.61
C MET A 170 -15.06 -14.05 1.91
N GLU A 171 -14.83 -14.70 3.06
CA GLU A 171 -14.75 -14.02 4.35
C GLU A 171 -13.57 -13.03 4.41
N ILE A 172 -12.38 -13.41 3.89
CA ILE A 172 -11.23 -12.49 3.81
C ILE A 172 -11.55 -11.28 2.92
N ILE A 173 -12.19 -11.49 1.76
CA ILE A 173 -12.61 -10.38 0.89
C ILE A 173 -13.65 -9.50 1.59
N TYR A 174 -14.56 -10.11 2.36
CA TYR A 174 -15.54 -9.37 3.15
C TYR A 174 -14.84 -8.53 4.24
N GLU A 175 -13.87 -9.09 4.97
CA GLU A 175 -13.06 -8.35 5.94
C GLU A 175 -12.36 -7.15 5.29
N TYR A 176 -11.79 -7.31 4.09
CA TYR A 176 -11.22 -6.20 3.33
C TYR A 176 -12.28 -5.11 3.08
N LYS A 177 -13.45 -5.46 2.55
CA LYS A 177 -14.52 -4.50 2.23
C LYS A 177 -15.03 -3.78 3.49
N MET A 178 -15.21 -4.51 4.59
CA MET A 178 -15.63 -3.93 5.87
C MET A 178 -14.60 -2.98 6.45
N SER A 179 -13.31 -3.26 6.24
CA SER A 179 -12.23 -2.39 6.72
C SER A 179 -12.22 -1.00 6.06
N LEU A 180 -12.87 -0.84 4.91
CA LEU A 180 -13.03 0.44 4.21
C LEU A 180 -14.24 1.25 4.71
N GLN A 181 -15.25 0.61 5.30
CA GLN A 181 -16.45 1.31 5.77
C GLN A 181 -16.19 2.19 6.99
N VAL A 182 -15.07 1.99 7.69
CA VAL A 182 -14.63 2.83 8.81
C VAL A 182 -14.06 4.18 8.31
N LEU A 183 -14.01 4.40 6.99
CA LEU A 183 -13.50 5.63 6.35
C LEU A 183 -14.59 6.62 5.94
N GLU A 184 -15.86 6.24 6.08
CA GLU A 184 -17.04 7.08 5.85
C GLU A 184 -17.55 7.73 7.14
#